data_AF-A0A942J1B1-F1
#
_entry.id   AF-A0A942J1B1-F1
#
_cell.length_a   1.000
_cell.length_b   1.000
_cell.length_c   1.000
_cell.angle_alpha   90.00
_cell.angle_beta   90.00
_cell.angle_gamma   90.00
#
_symmetry.space_group_name_H-M   'P 1'
#
loop_
_entity.id
_entity.type
_entity.pdbx_description
1 polymer ?
#
loop_
_entity_poly.entity_id
_entity_poly.type
_entity_poly.pdbx_seq_one_letter_code
_entity_poly.pdbx_strand_id
1 'polypeptide(L)' 'MLNWLNEIGDSKVRLIVNYSNNTVREWIGVVKDFDEYGIVLQDGKGAVRAFSWYTCTEISVVE' A
#
# COMPACT_ATOMS: atom_id res chain seq x y z
N MET A 1 -9.68 9.52 2.64
CA MET A 1 -8.63 8.54 2.30
C MET A 1 -8.83 7.24 3.07
N LEU A 2 -8.90 7.24 4.41
CA LEU A 2 -9.15 6.04 5.23
C LEU A 2 -10.48 5.33 4.93
N ASN A 3 -11.58 6.08 4.76
CA ASN A 3 -12.88 5.48 4.42
C ASN A 3 -12.86 4.77 3.05
N TRP A 4 -12.05 5.25 2.11
CA TRP A 4 -11.95 4.66 0.78
C TRP A 4 -11.21 3.32 0.80
N LEU A 5 -10.17 3.16 1.62
CA LEU A 5 -9.46 1.88 1.77
C LEU A 5 -10.36 0.77 2.32
N ASN A 6 -11.31 1.10 3.21
CA ASN A 6 -12.32 0.15 3.68
C ASN A 6 -13.29 -0.30 2.58
N GLU A 7 -13.57 0.57 1.59
CA GLU A 7 -14.49 0.26 0.49
C GLU A 7 -13.88 -0.68 -0.54
N ILE A 8 -12.55 -0.71 -0.68
CA ILE A 8 -11.84 -1.57 -1.64
C ILE A 8 -11.70 -3.02 -1.15
N GLY A 9 -11.87 -3.29 0.15
CA GLY A 9 -11.85 -4.65 0.70
C GLY A 9 -10.59 -5.46 0.35
N ASP A 10 -10.78 -6.72 -0.08
CA ASP A 10 -9.71 -7.65 -0.50
C ASP A 10 -9.13 -7.37 -1.90
N SER A 11 -9.43 -6.22 -2.51
CA SER A 11 -8.89 -5.87 -3.83
C SER A 11 -7.36 -5.70 -3.79
N LYS A 12 -6.72 -6.04 -4.91
CA LYS A 12 -5.29 -5.78 -5.10
C LYS A 12 -5.06 -4.30 -5.34
N VAL A 13 -4.09 -3.74 -4.64
CA VAL A 13 -3.64 -2.36 -4.79
C VAL A 13 -2.20 -2.33 -5.28
N ARG A 14 -1.90 -1.32 -6.11
CA ARG A 14 -0.56 -0.89 -6.48
C ARG A 14 -0.20 0.29 -5.60
N LEU A 15 0.95 0.18 -4.95
CA LEU A 15 1.56 1.20 -4.12
C LEU A 15 2.86 1.67 -4.77
N ILE A 16 2.98 2.96 -5.00
CA ILE A 16 4.23 3.60 -5.43
C ILE A 16 4.82 4.31 -4.22
N VAL A 17 6.02 3.89 -3.82
CA VAL A 17 6.72 4.33 -2.61
C VAL A 17 7.97 5.10 -3.01
N ASN A 18 8.11 6.34 -2.52
CA ASN A 18 9.31 7.13 -2.69
C ASN A 18 10.14 7.07 -1.40
N TYR A 19 11.36 6.55 -1.52
CA TYR A 19 12.30 6.49 -0.42
C TYR A 19 13.14 7.77 -0.38
N SER A 20 13.66 8.12 0.81
CA SER A 20 14.41 9.36 1.05
C SER A 20 15.66 9.53 0.16
N ASN A 21 16.12 8.46 -0.50
CA ASN A 21 17.21 8.48 -1.47
C ASN A 21 16.73 8.70 -2.93
N ASN A 22 15.52 9.23 -3.13
CA ASN A 22 14.86 9.40 -4.42
C ASN A 22 14.71 8.10 -5.23
N THR A 23 14.73 6.94 -4.56
CA THR A 23 14.40 5.67 -5.22
C THR A 23 12.90 5.47 -5.14
N VAL A 24 12.25 5.39 -6.30
CA VAL A 24 10.84 5.01 -6.39
C VAL A 24 10.75 3.49 -6.53
N ARG A 25 9.92 2.83 -5.72
CA ARG A 25 9.60 1.40 -5.86
C ARG A 25 8.11 1.18 -5.90
N GLU A 26 7.71 0.22 -6.70
CA GLU A 26 6.33 -0.23 -6.82
C GLU A 26 6.13 -1.55 -6.07
N TRP A 27 4.99 -1.66 -5.39
CA TRP A 27 4.54 -2.88 -4.71
C TRP A 27 3.09 -3.16 -5.08
N ILE A 28 2.78 -4.42 -5.39
CA ILE A 28 1.41 -4.87 -5.63
C ILE A 28 1.06 -5.91 -4.58
N GLY A 29 -0.04 -5.71 -3.89
CA GLY A 29 -0.50 -6.60 -2.83
C GLY A 29 -1.94 -6.33 -2.42
N VAL A 30 -2.43 -7.12 -1.47
CA VAL A 30 -3.74 -6.92 -0.85
C VAL A 30 -3.55 -6.18 0.47
N VAL A 31 -4.43 -5.24 0.78
CA VAL A 31 -4.44 -4.51 2.04
C VAL A 31 -4.86 -5.46 3.17
N LYS A 32 -3.99 -5.64 4.16
CA LYS A 32 -4.28 -6.49 5.33
C LYS A 32 -4.76 -5.69 6.53
N ASP A 33 -4.16 -4.53 6.72
CA ASP A 33 -4.43 -3.64 7.85
C ASP A 33 -4.01 -2.23 7.45
N PHE A 34 -4.61 -1.22 8.05
CA PHE A 34 -4.22 0.17 7.86
C PHE A 34 -4.75 1.02 9.01
N ASP A 35 -4.04 2.10 9.29
CA ASP A 35 -4.39 3.05 10.33
C ASP A 35 -4.07 4.49 9.90
N GLU A 36 -4.16 5.41 10.85
CA GLU A 36 -3.84 6.82 10.62
C GLU A 36 -2.35 7.06 10.26
N TYR A 37 -1.46 6.08 10.48
CA TYR A 37 -0.01 6.20 10.28
C TYR A 37 0.48 5.46 9.03
N GLY A 38 -0.23 4.46 8.55
CA GLY A 38 0.18 3.69 7.39
C GLY A 38 -0.73 2.55 6.96
N ILE A 39 -0.14 1.63 6.21
CA ILE A 39 -0.80 0.48 5.57
C ILE A 39 0.10 -0.75 5.60
N VAL A 40 -0.51 -1.91 5.76
CA VAL A 40 0.11 -3.22 5.69
C VAL A 40 -0.39 -3.94 4.45
N LEU A 41 0.53 -4.35 3.58
CA LEU A 41 0.25 -5.10 2.36
C LEU A 41 0.79 -6.53 2.44
N GLN A 42 0.06 -7.48 1.87
CA GLN A 42 0.55 -8.82 1.60
C GLN A 42 0.71 -9.04 0.10
N ASP A 43 1.92 -9.44 -0.33
CA ASP A 43 2.17 -9.75 -1.74
C ASP A 43 1.61 -11.12 -2.15
N GLY A 44 1.62 -11.41 -3.46
CA GLY A 44 1.12 -12.68 -4.00
C GLY A 44 1.91 -13.93 -3.57
N LYS A 45 3.05 -13.77 -2.89
CA LYS A 45 3.85 -14.86 -2.31
C LYS A 45 3.65 -14.98 -0.80
N GLY A 46 2.77 -14.16 -0.22
CA GLY A 46 2.44 -14.15 1.20
C GLY A 46 3.35 -13.29 2.06
N ALA A 47 4.35 -12.59 1.50
CA ALA A 47 5.21 -11.72 2.28
C ALA A 47 4.47 -10.42 2.67
N VAL A 48 4.60 -10.04 3.94
CA VAL A 48 3.89 -8.89 4.52
C VAL A 48 4.85 -7.70 4.67
N ARG A 49 4.39 -6.51 4.30
CA ARG A 49 5.17 -5.26 4.37
C ARG A 49 4.31 -4.13 4.90
N ALA A 50 4.88 -3.31 5.77
CA ALA A 50 4.25 -2.10 6.28
C ALA A 50 4.88 -0.87 5.61
N PHE A 51 4.04 0.09 5.25
CA PHE A 51 4.41 1.36 4.67
C PHE A 51 3.76 2.50 5.45
N SER A 52 4.51 3.56 5.69
CA SER A 52 3.93 4.78 6.26
C SER A 52 3.45 5.70 5.14
N TRP A 53 2.39 6.47 5.40
CA TRP A 53 1.91 7.50 4.49
C TRP A 53 3.00 8.50 4.08
N TYR A 54 4.00 8.76 4.94
CA TYR A 54 5.15 9.63 4.61
C TYR A 54 6.07 9.08 3.52
N THR A 55 6.06 7.77 3.30
CA THR A 55 6.85 7.09 2.26
C THR A 55 6.02 6.72 1.04
N CYS A 56 4.70 6.74 1.17
CA CYS A 56 3.75 6.44 0.11
C CYS A 56 3.53 7.69 -0.75
N THR A 57 3.82 7.59 -2.05
CA THR A 57 3.57 8.68 -2.99
C THR A 57 2.28 8.52 -3.78
N GLU A 58 1.85 7.29 -4.05
CA GLU A 58 0.61 7.03 -4.79
C GLU A 58 0.04 5.65 -4.43
N ILE A 59 -1.29 5.56 -4.40
CA ILE A 59 -2.04 4.31 -4.27
C ILE A 59 -3.05 4.26 -5.42
N SER A 60 -3.04 3.18 -6.18
CA SER A 60 -4.03 2.89 -7.21
C SER A 60 -4.57 1.47 -7.08
N VAL A 61 -5.83 1.24 -7.43
CA VAL A 61 -6.42 -0.11 -7.49
C VAL A 61 -5.99 -0.76 -8.80
N VAL A 62 -5.65 -2.05 -8.76
CA VAL A 62 -5.31 -2.84 -9.96
C VAL A 62 -6.43 -3.84 -10.18
N GLU A 63 -7.04 -3.81 -11.38
CA GLU A 63 -7.99 -4.83 -11.83
C GLU A 63 -7.33 -6.21 -12.01
#